data_AF-A0A2J0LMH0-F1
#
_entry.id   AF-A0A2J0LMH0-F1
#
_cell.length_a   1.000
_cell.length_b   1.000
_cell.length_c   1.000
_cell.angle_alpha   90.00
_cell.angle_beta   90.00
_cell.angle_gamma   90.00
#
_symmetry.space_group_name_H-M   'P 1'
#
loop_
_entity.id
_entity.type
_entity.pdbx_description
1 polymer ?
#
loop_
_entity_poly.entity_id
_entity_poly.type
_entity_poly.pdbx_seq_one_letter_code
_entity_poly.pdbx_strand_id
1 'polypeptide(L)'
;MLRKKILGFVIAVVFLLTNCVYAVETERRNIFQKRAVNGAQAEVKSELKAQQPAVKAAVEPVAKSAPAKKEEKPKEPPKPKVTRTDLLYPSQLVIPSEFGSVKEYWPHDNSAHDKIIIHIQDAHCNYEAQMNLAKMLEYLYQAYGVTLILVEGGSRSDSLSYMREYAPKDKRIEVADKYLKNGKICGENYLDIVEEYPVDVFGIEKPELYDANMSSFMKLDEIRDRDLVMLDNLRQTADALKEKIYSPQLMGLEAKKKDYTDEKMKFKDYAVYLLSFFDAREKAGLKKQGLENMMMYDEALALEQKTDLKATELERGKLLEYLTRSLPQARLKECLAKTQDAKDNKIKQSEYYNYLKGQLPQGKSVEKIYPNLFAYIDYLNVFDKIDNEELFKELPVLEDAVYKKLIGRNKEASELYFISKGIETFEGLIEIKITPDETKFYTDNKNRFKIIQWKEFLSSQAKRFGIATNIDTQSTVLDNHFAFIDSFYGVAKQRENAFLANSVKTMDTRLPVSPLTGEAGAFKPKNPNAPKPAVLICGGYHTNTLLELFRKAGIAYVVVAPNVTTATDKKLYRSVLKEVYTPMARPENVDVDDTKPTLPGLEEEKE
;
A
#
# COMPACT_ATOMS: atom_id res chain seq x y z
N MET A 1 1.18 1.62 -6.90
CA MET A 1 2.38 2.05 -7.67
C MET A 1 3.67 2.00 -6.84
N LEU A 2 3.68 2.39 -5.55
CA LEU A 2 4.88 2.40 -4.69
C LEU A 2 5.57 1.02 -4.52
N ARG A 3 4.79 -0.07 -4.43
CA ARG A 3 5.31 -1.44 -4.25
C ARG A 3 6.18 -1.96 -5.40
N LYS A 4 5.85 -1.64 -6.65
CA LYS A 4 6.68 -2.02 -7.80
C LYS A 4 7.97 -1.18 -7.88
N LYS A 5 7.92 0.08 -7.44
CA LYS A 5 9.07 1.00 -7.36
C LYS A 5 10.08 0.56 -6.30
N ILE A 6 9.62 0.04 -5.16
CA ILE A 6 10.47 -0.54 -4.11
C ILE A 6 11.11 -1.86 -4.58
N LEU A 7 10.36 -2.71 -5.29
CA LEU A 7 10.86 -4.02 -5.75
C LEU A 7 12.00 -3.88 -6.78
N GLY A 8 11.94 -2.89 -7.69
CA GLY A 8 13.02 -2.60 -8.64
C GLY A 8 14.31 -2.09 -7.98
N PHE A 9 14.20 -1.46 -6.81
CA PHE A 9 15.33 -0.98 -6.02
C PHE A 9 15.99 -2.10 -5.21
N VAL A 10 15.18 -2.98 -4.61
CA VAL A 10 15.65 -4.20 -3.93
C VAL A 10 16.35 -5.14 -4.92
N ILE A 11 15.90 -5.21 -6.19
CA ILE A 11 16.58 -6.01 -7.23
C ILE A 11 17.99 -5.50 -7.55
N ALA A 12 18.28 -4.19 -7.43
CA ALA A 12 19.65 -3.68 -7.59
C ALA A 12 20.57 -4.12 -6.44
N VAL A 13 20.02 -4.18 -5.22
CA VAL A 13 20.73 -4.73 -4.03
C VAL A 13 20.87 -6.26 -4.11
N VAL A 14 19.93 -6.98 -4.73
CA VAL A 14 20.02 -8.42 -4.98
C VAL A 14 20.96 -8.78 -6.15
N PHE A 15 21.11 -7.90 -7.15
CA PHE A 15 22.11 -8.07 -8.21
C PHE A 15 23.55 -7.94 -7.69
N LEU A 16 23.74 -7.16 -6.61
CA LEU A 16 24.96 -7.11 -5.79
C LEU A 16 25.21 -8.41 -5.00
N LEU A 17 24.17 -9.19 -4.70
CA LEU A 17 24.25 -10.43 -3.90
C LEU A 17 24.44 -11.71 -4.73
N THR A 18 24.12 -11.70 -6.03
CA THR A 18 24.09 -12.92 -6.87
C THR A 18 25.34 -13.15 -7.74
N ASN A 19 26.21 -12.15 -7.91
CA ASN A 19 27.51 -12.33 -8.58
C ASN A 19 28.64 -12.83 -7.64
N CYS A 20 28.31 -13.22 -6.41
CA CYS A 20 29.28 -13.61 -5.37
C CYS A 20 29.36 -15.12 -5.09
N VAL A 21 28.85 -15.99 -5.99
CA VAL A 21 29.18 -17.43 -5.98
C VAL A 21 29.25 -17.89 -7.44
N TYR A 22 30.33 -18.57 -7.83
CA TYR A 22 30.71 -19.04 -9.18
C TYR A 22 31.57 -18.08 -10.02
N ALA A 23 32.82 -17.92 -9.60
CA ALA A 23 33.95 -17.76 -10.51
C ALA A 23 34.83 -19.01 -10.44
N VAL A 24 34.40 -20.10 -11.08
CA VAL A 24 35.26 -21.17 -11.62
C VAL A 24 34.61 -21.66 -12.91
N GLU A 25 35.39 -21.72 -13.98
CA GLU A 25 35.02 -21.97 -15.38
C GLU A 25 34.20 -23.26 -15.60
N THR A 26 33.21 -23.20 -16.50
CA THR A 26 33.08 -24.13 -17.65
C THR A 26 32.12 -23.53 -18.71
N GLU A 27 32.26 -24.04 -19.94
CA GLU A 27 31.86 -23.50 -21.23
C GLU A 27 30.39 -23.07 -21.46
N ARG A 28 30.25 -22.16 -22.44
CA ARG A 28 29.04 -21.53 -23.00
C ARG A 28 27.88 -22.50 -23.32
N ARG A 29 26.65 -21.99 -23.14
CA ARG A 29 25.58 -22.08 -24.17
C ARG A 29 24.54 -20.95 -24.02
N ASN A 30 24.58 -20.02 -24.97
CA ASN A 30 23.54 -19.03 -25.27
C ASN A 30 22.23 -19.73 -25.66
N ILE A 31 21.10 -19.39 -25.03
CA ILE A 31 19.75 -19.65 -25.59
C ILE A 31 18.81 -18.46 -25.28
N PHE A 32 19.06 -17.33 -25.96
CA PHE A 32 17.96 -16.47 -26.41
C PHE A 32 17.76 -16.73 -27.90
N GLN A 33 16.74 -17.50 -28.24
CA GLN A 33 16.06 -17.37 -29.54
C GLN A 33 14.56 -17.24 -29.27
N LYS A 34 14.10 -15.99 -29.35
CA LYS A 34 12.72 -15.67 -29.73
C LYS A 34 12.44 -16.34 -31.07
N ARG A 35 11.39 -17.16 -31.14
CA ARG A 35 10.68 -17.42 -32.40
C ARG A 35 9.37 -16.66 -32.35
N ALA A 36 9.31 -15.60 -33.14
CA ALA A 36 8.05 -15.06 -33.63
C ALA A 36 7.36 -16.13 -34.48
N VAL A 37 6.05 -16.30 -34.31
CA VAL A 37 5.16 -16.77 -35.37
C VAL A 37 3.90 -15.92 -35.31
N ASN A 38 3.67 -15.18 -36.39
CA ASN A 38 2.45 -14.45 -36.68
C ASN A 38 1.32 -15.43 -37.06
N GLY A 39 0.11 -15.10 -36.59
CA GLY A 39 -1.15 -15.04 -37.34
C GLY A 39 -1.60 -16.23 -38.18
N ALA A 40 -2.75 -16.80 -37.80
CA ALA A 40 -3.81 -17.12 -38.76
C ALA A 40 -5.17 -17.08 -38.06
N GLN A 41 -6.06 -16.25 -38.61
CA GLN A 41 -7.49 -16.17 -38.29
C GLN A 41 -8.19 -17.47 -38.70
N ALA A 42 -9.21 -17.88 -37.94
CA ALA A 42 -10.36 -18.59 -38.46
C ALA A 42 -11.57 -18.36 -37.54
N GLU A 43 -12.53 -17.61 -38.05
CA GLU A 43 -13.91 -17.55 -37.56
C GLU A 43 -14.56 -18.93 -37.69
N VAL A 44 -15.34 -19.39 -36.69
CA VAL A 44 -16.63 -20.07 -36.93
C VAL A 44 -17.58 -19.80 -35.74
N LYS A 45 -18.81 -19.42 -36.10
CA LYS A 45 -19.98 -19.12 -35.26
C LYS A 45 -20.61 -20.37 -34.60
N SER A 46 -21.37 -20.08 -33.54
CA SER A 46 -22.68 -20.67 -33.14
C SER A 46 -22.88 -22.19 -33.14
N GLU A 47 -23.29 -22.75 -31.99
CA GLU A 47 -24.68 -23.16 -31.74
C GLU A 47 -24.85 -23.85 -30.37
N LEU A 48 -25.86 -23.42 -29.61
CA LEU A 48 -26.44 -24.19 -28.52
C LEU A 48 -27.20 -25.40 -29.09
N LYS A 49 -27.13 -26.55 -28.41
CA LYS A 49 -28.34 -27.33 -28.07
C LYS A 49 -28.08 -28.40 -27.01
N ALA A 50 -29.10 -28.54 -26.18
CA ALA A 50 -29.23 -29.46 -25.06
C ALA A 50 -29.30 -30.93 -25.50
N GLN A 51 -28.92 -31.83 -24.59
CA GLN A 51 -29.66 -33.08 -24.35
C GLN A 51 -29.18 -33.76 -23.06
N GLN A 52 -30.09 -33.85 -22.09
CA GLN A 52 -30.11 -34.93 -21.08
C GLN A 52 -30.48 -36.25 -21.78
N PRO A 53 -30.21 -37.39 -21.14
CA PRO A 53 -31.37 -38.15 -20.66
C PRO A 53 -31.20 -38.73 -19.26
N ALA A 54 -32.35 -38.77 -18.57
CA ALA A 54 -32.60 -39.53 -17.35
C ALA A 54 -32.81 -41.02 -17.67
N VAL A 55 -32.36 -41.92 -16.79
CA VAL A 55 -32.94 -43.26 -16.64
C VAL A 55 -33.00 -43.65 -15.16
N LYS A 56 -34.19 -44.08 -14.73
CA LYS A 56 -34.55 -44.57 -13.40
C LYS A 56 -34.18 -46.06 -13.22
N ALA A 57 -33.72 -46.35 -12.01
CA ALA A 57 -33.80 -47.56 -11.18
C ALA A 57 -34.23 -48.93 -11.78
N ALA A 58 -33.42 -49.95 -11.46
CA ALA A 58 -33.89 -51.28 -11.06
C ALA A 58 -32.92 -51.85 -10.01
N VAL A 59 -33.48 -52.40 -8.92
CA VAL A 59 -32.81 -53.06 -7.79
C VAL A 59 -33.08 -54.56 -7.91
N GLU A 60 -32.07 -55.42 -7.74
CA GLU A 60 -32.02 -56.55 -6.79
C GLU A 60 -30.80 -57.50 -7.00
N PRO A 61 -30.42 -58.34 -6.01
CA PRO A 61 -29.09 -58.29 -5.38
C PRO A 61 -28.22 -59.53 -5.63
N VAL A 62 -26.89 -59.40 -5.49
CA VAL A 62 -25.99 -60.56 -5.35
C VAL A 62 -24.88 -60.31 -4.32
N ALA A 63 -24.95 -61.14 -3.28
CA ALA A 63 -23.91 -61.76 -2.45
C ALA A 63 -22.63 -61.00 -2.01
N LYS A 64 -22.52 -60.95 -0.68
CA LYS A 64 -21.36 -60.69 0.19
C LYS A 64 -20.02 -61.22 -0.35
N SER A 65 -19.01 -60.34 -0.35
CA SER A 65 -17.60 -60.73 -0.15
C SER A 65 -16.88 -59.75 0.78
N ALA A 66 -16.18 -60.33 1.77
CA ALA A 66 -15.15 -59.90 2.72
C ALA A 66 -14.93 -58.40 3.11
N PRO A 67 -14.60 -58.12 4.39
CA PRO A 67 -14.49 -56.77 4.92
C PRO A 67 -13.26 -56.02 4.39
N ALA A 68 -13.49 -54.87 3.74
CA ALA A 68 -12.45 -53.90 3.45
C ALA A 68 -11.91 -53.30 4.77
N LYS A 69 -10.58 -53.24 4.87
CA LYS A 69 -9.84 -52.59 5.95
C LYS A 69 -10.40 -51.18 6.19
N LYS A 70 -10.71 -50.86 7.46
CA LYS A 70 -10.95 -49.48 7.90
C LYS A 70 -9.70 -48.66 7.56
N GLU A 71 -9.78 -47.84 6.52
CA GLU A 71 -8.85 -46.72 6.37
C GLU A 71 -9.12 -45.75 7.54
N GLU A 72 -8.18 -45.68 8.47
CA GLU A 72 -8.17 -44.64 9.49
C GLU A 72 -8.11 -43.28 8.79
N LYS A 73 -9.12 -42.44 9.03
CA LYS A 73 -9.04 -41.01 8.70
C LYS A 73 -7.73 -40.46 9.28
N PRO A 74 -6.99 -39.62 8.54
CA PRO A 74 -5.81 -38.96 9.10
C PRO A 74 -6.23 -38.23 10.36
N LYS A 75 -5.61 -38.56 11.50
CA LYS A 75 -5.79 -37.80 12.73
C LYS A 75 -5.40 -36.35 12.43
N GLU A 76 -6.31 -35.42 12.72
CA GLU A 76 -5.98 -33.99 12.68
C GLU A 76 -4.68 -33.76 13.46
N PRO A 77 -3.71 -33.01 12.89
CA PRO A 77 -2.50 -32.69 13.61
C PRO A 77 -2.88 -31.97 14.91
N PRO A 78 -2.19 -32.26 16.02
CA PRO A 78 -2.46 -31.60 17.29
C PRO A 78 -2.38 -30.09 17.11
N LYS A 79 -3.43 -29.36 17.52
CA LYS A 79 -3.48 -27.90 17.46
C LYS A 79 -2.17 -27.34 18.08
N PRO A 80 -1.47 -26.42 17.39
CA PRO A 80 -0.15 -25.97 17.81
C PRO A 80 -0.18 -25.41 19.23
N LYS A 81 0.84 -25.75 20.04
CA LYS A 81 1.06 -25.12 21.34
C LYS A 81 1.31 -23.63 21.12
N VAL A 82 0.33 -22.81 21.48
CA VAL A 82 0.36 -21.36 21.24
C VAL A 82 1.39 -20.69 22.14
N THR A 83 2.62 -20.51 21.67
CA THR A 83 3.62 -19.66 22.31
C THR A 83 3.31 -18.19 22.02
N ARG A 84 2.41 -17.61 22.82
CA ARG A 84 1.96 -16.21 22.67
C ARG A 84 2.99 -15.21 23.22
N THR A 85 3.17 -14.12 22.47
CA THR A 85 3.96 -12.94 22.86
C THR A 85 3.02 -11.75 23.01
N ASP A 86 3.13 -11.00 24.12
CA ASP A 86 2.37 -9.77 24.27
C ASP A 86 2.95 -8.69 23.35
N LEU A 87 2.09 -8.04 22.58
CA LEU A 87 2.50 -6.92 21.72
C LEU A 87 2.57 -5.64 22.56
N LEU A 88 3.76 -5.30 23.07
CA LEU A 88 3.97 -4.12 23.91
C LEU A 88 4.19 -2.86 23.07
N TYR A 89 4.91 -3.01 21.96
CA TYR A 89 5.25 -1.92 21.06
C TYR A 89 4.90 -2.28 19.61
N PRO A 90 4.43 -1.31 18.81
CA PRO A 90 4.18 -1.49 17.38
C PRO A 90 5.38 -2.11 16.61
N SER A 91 6.61 -1.74 16.97
CA SER A 91 7.84 -2.23 16.35
C SER A 91 8.12 -3.73 16.58
N GLN A 92 7.44 -4.38 17.53
CA GLN A 92 7.55 -5.83 17.77
C GLN A 92 6.67 -6.66 16.84
N LEU A 93 5.77 -6.02 16.07
CA LEU A 93 4.90 -6.73 15.16
C LEU A 93 5.72 -7.29 13.99
N VAL A 94 5.67 -8.61 13.84
CA VAL A 94 6.23 -9.33 12.69
C VAL A 94 5.07 -9.88 11.88
N ILE A 95 5.15 -9.75 10.56
CA ILE A 95 4.22 -10.40 9.62
C ILE A 95 5.06 -11.30 8.72
N PRO A 96 4.68 -12.58 8.53
CA PRO A 96 5.36 -13.44 7.58
C PRO A 96 5.43 -12.79 6.19
N SER A 97 6.65 -12.71 5.64
CA SER A 97 6.92 -12.01 4.38
C SER A 97 6.26 -12.67 3.17
N GLU A 98 5.76 -13.89 3.32
CA GLU A 98 4.93 -14.60 2.34
C GLU A 98 3.51 -14.02 2.25
N PHE A 99 2.93 -13.52 3.35
CA PHE A 99 1.55 -13.04 3.39
C PHE A 99 1.47 -11.52 3.26
N GLY A 100 2.40 -10.78 3.85
CA GLY A 100 2.34 -9.32 3.82
C GLY A 100 3.61 -8.65 4.29
N SER A 101 3.52 -7.34 4.46
CA SER A 101 4.63 -6.52 4.92
C SER A 101 4.13 -5.37 5.79
N VAL A 102 4.87 -5.05 6.84
CA VAL A 102 4.71 -3.82 7.61
C VAL A 102 5.16 -2.65 6.73
N LYS A 103 4.36 -1.58 6.70
CA LYS A 103 4.63 -0.36 5.92
C LYS A 103 5.24 0.72 6.79
N GLU A 104 4.57 1.02 7.89
CA GLU A 104 5.03 1.97 8.89
C GLU A 104 4.42 1.61 10.24
N TYR A 105 4.94 2.25 11.29
CA TYR A 105 4.33 2.19 12.62
C TYR A 105 4.55 3.51 13.34
N TRP A 106 3.67 3.79 14.30
CA TRP A 106 3.79 4.94 15.19
C TRP A 106 3.68 4.48 16.64
N PRO A 107 4.66 4.78 17.52
CA PRO A 107 4.62 4.40 18.92
C PRO A 107 3.56 5.20 19.70
N HIS A 108 3.32 4.83 20.96
CA HIS A 108 2.55 5.68 21.87
C HIS A 108 3.34 6.95 22.21
N ASP A 109 2.66 8.08 22.29
CA ASP A 109 3.27 9.34 22.73
C ASP A 109 3.39 9.44 24.26
N ASN A 110 2.65 8.61 25.01
CA ASN A 110 2.59 8.62 26.48
C ASN A 110 2.82 7.22 27.09
N SER A 111 3.31 7.19 28.34
CA SER A 111 3.66 5.98 29.10
C SER A 111 2.48 5.16 29.63
N ALA A 112 1.23 5.56 29.35
CA ALA A 112 0.02 4.80 29.67
C ALA A 112 -0.45 4.08 28.39
N HIS A 113 -0.09 2.79 28.26
CA HIS A 113 -0.27 2.00 27.05
C HIS A 113 -1.61 1.23 27.05
N ASP A 114 -2.68 1.83 26.53
CA ASP A 114 -3.99 1.16 26.59
C ASP A 114 -4.38 0.42 25.31
N LYS A 115 -3.94 0.87 24.13
CA LYS A 115 -4.43 0.37 22.83
C LYS A 115 -3.34 0.33 21.74
N ILE A 116 -3.36 -0.68 20.88
CA ILE A 116 -2.60 -0.72 19.62
C ILE A 116 -3.55 -1.10 18.48
N ILE A 117 -3.54 -0.33 17.39
CA ILE A 117 -4.29 -0.66 16.17
C ILE A 117 -3.33 -1.28 15.14
N ILE A 118 -3.63 -2.51 14.72
CA ILE A 118 -2.97 -3.15 13.58
C ILE A 118 -3.84 -2.87 12.35
N HIS A 119 -3.52 -1.81 11.62
CA HIS A 119 -4.27 -1.41 10.43
C HIS A 119 -3.82 -2.24 9.22
N ILE A 120 -4.67 -3.15 8.75
CA ILE A 120 -4.46 -3.92 7.51
C ILE A 120 -5.14 -3.20 6.35
N GLN A 121 -4.36 -2.87 5.31
CA GLN A 121 -4.90 -2.29 4.07
C GLN A 121 -5.64 -3.35 3.25
N ASP A 122 -6.89 -3.07 2.93
CA ASP A 122 -7.72 -3.94 2.10
C ASP A 122 -7.57 -3.62 0.61
N ALA A 123 -7.32 -4.65 -0.19
CA ALA A 123 -7.43 -4.63 -1.64
C ALA A 123 -8.69 -5.41 -2.03
N HIS A 124 -9.84 -4.77 -1.86
CA HIS A 124 -11.16 -5.33 -2.10
C HIS A 124 -11.24 -6.17 -3.38
N CYS A 125 -11.96 -7.30 -3.32
CA CYS A 125 -12.18 -8.22 -4.45
C CYS A 125 -10.91 -8.81 -5.09
N ASN A 126 -9.71 -8.56 -4.54
CA ASN A 126 -8.48 -9.22 -4.98
C ASN A 126 -8.28 -10.52 -4.21
N TYR A 127 -8.56 -11.65 -4.86
CA TYR A 127 -8.51 -12.96 -4.22
C TYR A 127 -7.18 -13.26 -3.51
N GLU A 128 -6.04 -12.96 -4.13
CA GLU A 128 -4.72 -13.19 -3.53
C GLU A 128 -4.53 -12.33 -2.27
N ALA A 129 -4.93 -11.05 -2.34
CA ALA A 129 -4.87 -10.14 -1.20
C ALA A 129 -5.76 -10.61 -0.05
N GLN A 130 -7.00 -11.03 -0.35
CA GLN A 130 -7.96 -11.50 0.66
C GLN A 130 -7.49 -12.80 1.34
N MET A 131 -6.95 -13.75 0.56
CA MET A 131 -6.37 -14.97 1.13
C MET A 131 -5.15 -14.68 2.01
N ASN A 132 -4.30 -13.74 1.59
CA ASN A 132 -3.17 -13.31 2.40
C ASN A 132 -3.61 -12.54 3.65
N LEU A 133 -4.68 -11.75 3.56
CA LEU A 133 -5.32 -11.11 4.72
C LEU A 133 -5.80 -12.16 5.73
N ALA A 134 -6.52 -13.19 5.29
CA ALA A 134 -6.98 -14.29 6.15
C ALA A 134 -5.82 -14.98 6.88
N LYS A 135 -4.72 -15.27 6.18
CA LYS A 135 -3.50 -15.87 6.76
C LYS A 135 -2.80 -14.94 7.75
N MET A 136 -2.76 -13.63 7.47
CA MET A 136 -2.22 -12.65 8.42
C MET A 136 -3.05 -12.61 9.69
N LEU A 137 -4.39 -12.60 9.59
CA LEU A 137 -5.28 -12.63 10.75
C LEU A 137 -5.09 -13.89 11.60
N GLU A 138 -4.99 -15.06 10.96
CA GLU A 138 -4.68 -16.31 11.64
C GLU A 138 -3.35 -16.22 12.39
N TYR A 139 -2.31 -15.70 11.73
CA TYR A 139 -1.00 -15.51 12.36
C TYR A 139 -1.08 -14.53 13.55
N LEU A 140 -1.79 -13.41 13.42
CA LEU A 140 -1.94 -12.43 14.50
C LEU A 140 -2.65 -13.04 15.72
N TYR A 141 -3.65 -13.88 15.49
CA TYR A 141 -4.29 -14.64 16.54
C TYR A 141 -3.31 -15.64 17.20
N GLN A 142 -2.57 -16.43 16.41
CA GLN A 142 -1.67 -17.46 16.92
C GLN A 142 -0.46 -16.86 17.67
N ALA A 143 0.16 -15.80 17.13
CA ALA A 143 1.37 -15.21 17.68
C ALA A 143 1.10 -14.22 18.81
N TYR A 144 0.06 -13.39 18.68
CA TYR A 144 -0.20 -12.25 19.56
C TYR A 144 -1.55 -12.31 20.28
N GLY A 145 -2.38 -13.31 20.00
CA GLY A 145 -3.69 -13.48 20.66
C GLY A 145 -4.71 -12.41 20.28
N VAL A 146 -4.57 -11.76 19.12
CA VAL A 146 -5.51 -10.74 18.67
C VAL A 146 -6.83 -11.39 18.28
N THR A 147 -7.93 -10.98 18.92
CA THR A 147 -9.27 -11.52 18.66
C THR A 147 -10.23 -10.51 18.08
N LEU A 148 -10.05 -9.21 18.33
CA LEU A 148 -10.94 -8.16 17.83
C LEU A 148 -10.49 -7.71 16.45
N ILE A 149 -11.40 -7.82 15.48
CA ILE A 149 -11.21 -7.44 14.08
C ILE A 149 -12.30 -6.41 13.73
N LEU A 150 -11.87 -5.20 13.41
CA LEU A 150 -12.72 -4.07 13.06
C LEU A 150 -12.75 -3.91 11.54
N VAL A 151 -13.94 -3.76 10.95
CA VAL A 151 -14.10 -3.76 9.49
C VAL A 151 -14.85 -2.53 8.97
N GLU A 152 -14.34 -1.97 7.88
CA GLU A 152 -15.05 -1.00 7.06
C GLU A 152 -16.34 -1.62 6.45
N GLY A 153 -17.38 -0.80 6.27
CA GLY A 153 -18.62 -1.20 5.58
C GLY A 153 -19.63 -1.97 6.43
N GLY A 154 -19.19 -2.64 7.50
CA GLY A 154 -20.08 -3.22 8.50
C GLY A 154 -20.47 -2.20 9.58
N SER A 155 -21.70 -2.24 10.11
CA SER A 155 -22.15 -1.38 11.23
C SER A 155 -22.58 -2.15 12.48
N ARG A 156 -22.36 -3.47 12.49
CA ARG A 156 -22.72 -4.42 13.55
C ARG A 156 -21.78 -5.62 13.50
N SER A 157 -22.06 -6.66 14.28
CA SER A 157 -21.35 -7.94 14.14
C SER A 157 -21.37 -8.41 12.69
N ASP A 158 -20.19 -8.68 12.15
CA ASP A 158 -19.96 -9.20 10.80
C ASP A 158 -19.41 -10.63 10.84
N SER A 159 -19.57 -11.30 11.99
CA SER A 159 -19.14 -12.68 12.19
C SER A 159 -20.04 -13.68 11.45
N LEU A 160 -19.39 -14.62 10.76
CA LEU A 160 -19.98 -15.80 10.14
C LEU A 160 -19.76 -17.08 10.97
N SER A 161 -19.22 -16.96 12.19
CA SER A 161 -18.93 -18.11 13.07
C SER A 161 -20.16 -18.97 13.36
N TYR A 162 -21.35 -18.39 13.41
CA TYR A 162 -22.61 -19.14 13.57
C TYR A 162 -22.87 -20.11 12.42
N MET A 163 -22.29 -19.90 11.23
CA MET A 163 -22.45 -20.79 10.09
C MET A 163 -21.65 -22.10 10.25
N ARG A 164 -20.69 -22.15 11.17
CA ARG A 164 -19.80 -23.31 11.38
C ARG A 164 -20.57 -24.58 11.77
N GLU A 165 -21.70 -24.44 12.46
CA GLU A 165 -22.54 -25.57 12.89
C GLU A 165 -23.30 -26.25 11.74
N TYR A 166 -23.46 -25.56 10.60
CA TYR A 166 -24.29 -26.03 9.48
C TYR A 166 -23.52 -26.88 8.46
N ALA A 167 -22.18 -26.87 8.48
CA ALA A 167 -21.37 -27.59 7.51
C ALA A 167 -19.98 -27.99 8.05
N PRO A 168 -19.46 -29.16 7.64
CA PRO A 168 -18.09 -29.56 7.99
C PRO A 168 -17.06 -28.62 7.32
N LYS A 169 -15.85 -28.56 7.89
CA LYS A 169 -14.80 -27.59 7.51
C LYS A 169 -14.45 -27.65 6.01
N ASP A 170 -14.37 -28.83 5.42
CA ASP A 170 -14.09 -29.03 3.99
C ASP A 170 -15.15 -28.34 3.11
N LYS A 171 -16.43 -28.44 3.48
CA LYS A 171 -17.52 -27.75 2.78
C LYS A 171 -17.50 -26.24 3.00
N ARG A 172 -17.14 -25.78 4.21
CA ARG A 172 -16.96 -24.35 4.49
C ARG A 172 -15.84 -23.74 3.66
N ILE A 173 -14.72 -24.43 3.49
CA ILE A 173 -13.61 -24.01 2.61
C ILE A 173 -14.10 -23.87 1.17
N GLU A 174 -14.80 -24.88 0.64
CA GLU A 174 -15.31 -24.88 -0.74
C GLU A 174 -16.24 -23.67 -1.00
N VAL A 175 -17.21 -23.42 -0.10
CA VAL A 175 -18.16 -22.32 -0.24
C VAL A 175 -17.48 -20.98 -0.03
N ALA A 176 -16.66 -20.83 1.02
CA ALA A 176 -15.97 -19.58 1.32
C ALA A 176 -15.01 -19.18 0.19
N ASP A 177 -14.25 -20.12 -0.38
CA ASP A 177 -13.37 -19.85 -1.52
C ASP A 177 -14.14 -19.33 -2.75
N LYS A 178 -15.28 -19.95 -3.05
CA LYS A 178 -16.16 -19.49 -4.13
C LYS A 178 -16.68 -18.07 -3.87
N TYR A 179 -17.11 -17.77 -2.65
CA TYR A 179 -17.65 -16.45 -2.30
C TYR A 179 -16.56 -15.38 -2.28
N LEU A 180 -15.37 -15.71 -1.80
CA LEU A 180 -14.19 -14.84 -1.79
C LEU A 180 -13.78 -14.46 -3.23
N LYS A 181 -13.72 -15.45 -4.15
CA LYS A 181 -13.43 -15.20 -5.58
C LYS A 181 -14.45 -14.30 -6.27
N ASN A 182 -15.70 -14.32 -5.80
CA ASN A 182 -16.78 -13.49 -6.32
C ASN A 182 -16.94 -12.15 -5.56
N GLY A 183 -16.04 -11.83 -4.62
CA GLY A 183 -16.11 -10.61 -3.80
C GLY A 183 -17.31 -10.52 -2.86
N LYS A 184 -17.95 -11.66 -2.54
CA LYS A 184 -19.14 -11.72 -1.68
C LYS A 184 -18.81 -11.75 -0.19
N ILE A 185 -17.60 -12.16 0.15
CA ILE A 185 -17.02 -12.14 1.49
C ILE A 185 -15.57 -11.65 1.39
N CYS A 186 -15.01 -11.18 2.50
CA CYS A 186 -13.62 -10.75 2.62
C CYS A 186 -12.77 -11.76 3.40
N GLY A 187 -11.46 -11.50 3.51
CA GLY A 187 -10.50 -12.42 4.13
C GLY A 187 -10.78 -12.70 5.61
N GLU A 188 -11.28 -11.72 6.34
CA GLU A 188 -11.73 -11.86 7.74
C GLU A 188 -12.95 -12.77 7.86
N ASN A 189 -13.92 -12.65 6.95
CA ASN A 189 -15.08 -13.53 6.95
C ASN A 189 -14.67 -14.94 6.51
N TYR A 190 -13.72 -15.08 5.59
CA TYR A 190 -13.15 -16.38 5.20
C TYR A 190 -12.50 -17.06 6.40
N LEU A 191 -11.64 -16.36 7.15
CA LEU A 191 -11.05 -16.90 8.37
C LEU A 191 -12.14 -17.30 9.37
N ASP A 192 -13.08 -16.40 9.60
CA ASP A 192 -14.12 -16.57 10.62
C ASP A 192 -15.10 -17.71 10.27
N ILE A 193 -15.41 -17.97 9.00
CA ILE A 193 -16.25 -19.11 8.63
C ILE A 193 -15.47 -20.42 8.52
N VAL A 194 -14.17 -20.41 8.23
CA VAL A 194 -13.38 -21.63 7.98
C VAL A 194 -12.71 -22.16 9.25
N GLU A 195 -12.13 -21.29 10.06
CA GLU A 195 -11.40 -21.67 11.26
C GLU A 195 -12.25 -21.59 12.52
N GLU A 196 -11.83 -22.29 13.57
CA GLU A 196 -12.56 -22.36 14.85
C GLU A 196 -12.03 -21.35 15.88
N TYR A 197 -11.40 -20.27 15.41
CA TYR A 197 -10.88 -19.24 16.30
C TYR A 197 -12.03 -18.37 16.84
N PRO A 198 -12.00 -17.98 18.13
CA PRO A 198 -12.97 -17.08 18.73
C PRO A 198 -12.63 -15.62 18.40
N VAL A 199 -12.61 -15.30 17.11
CA VAL A 199 -12.43 -13.91 16.63
C VAL A 199 -13.78 -13.19 16.66
N ASP A 200 -13.75 -11.91 16.99
CA ASP A 200 -14.90 -11.02 16.96
C ASP A 200 -14.71 -10.06 15.78
N VAL A 201 -15.48 -10.29 14.71
CA VAL A 201 -15.49 -9.44 13.52
C VAL A 201 -16.62 -8.42 13.69
N PHE A 202 -16.26 -7.15 13.85
CA PHE A 202 -17.21 -6.09 14.17
C PHE A 202 -17.07 -4.89 13.26
N GLY A 203 -18.20 -4.46 12.70
CA GLY A 203 -18.27 -3.31 11.83
C GLY A 203 -18.15 -1.97 12.57
N ILE A 204 -17.43 -1.02 11.97
CA ILE A 204 -17.22 0.33 12.52
C ILE A 204 -17.85 1.46 11.67
N GLU A 205 -18.67 1.11 10.69
CA GLU A 205 -19.35 2.05 9.80
C GLU A 205 -20.57 2.70 10.47
N LYS A 206 -20.88 3.92 10.02
CA LYS A 206 -22.18 4.57 10.26
C LYS A 206 -23.06 4.41 9.02
N PRO A 207 -24.18 3.66 9.08
CA PRO A 207 -25.02 3.39 7.91
C PRO A 207 -25.40 4.65 7.12
N GLU A 208 -25.76 5.73 7.83
CA GLU A 208 -26.14 7.00 7.22
C GLU A 208 -25.00 7.66 6.42
N LEU A 209 -23.76 7.51 6.87
CA LEU A 209 -22.59 8.03 6.15
C LEU A 209 -22.19 7.12 4.99
N TYR A 210 -22.34 5.81 5.15
CA TYR A 210 -22.14 4.86 4.05
C TYR A 210 -23.14 5.12 2.91
N ASP A 211 -24.42 5.22 3.23
CA ASP A 211 -25.49 5.48 2.25
C ASP A 211 -25.32 6.83 1.56
N ALA A 212 -24.95 7.87 2.32
CA ALA A 212 -24.63 9.17 1.75
C ALA A 212 -23.41 9.11 0.81
N ASN A 213 -22.34 8.39 1.21
CA ASN A 213 -21.14 8.26 0.40
C ASN A 213 -21.40 7.43 -0.87
N MET A 214 -22.18 6.35 -0.77
CA MET A 214 -22.60 5.53 -1.90
C MET A 214 -23.49 6.32 -2.86
N SER A 215 -24.41 7.12 -2.34
CA SER A 215 -25.25 8.00 -3.17
C SER A 215 -24.42 9.00 -3.97
N SER A 216 -23.38 9.58 -3.36
CA SER A 216 -22.44 10.48 -4.05
C SER A 216 -21.55 9.74 -5.04
N PHE A 217 -21.12 8.51 -4.72
CA PHE A 217 -20.40 7.64 -5.66
C PHE A 217 -21.22 7.36 -6.91
N MET A 218 -22.49 6.98 -6.77
CA MET A 218 -23.37 6.67 -7.90
C MET A 218 -23.54 7.86 -8.83
N LYS A 219 -23.70 9.08 -8.27
CA LYS A 219 -23.75 10.33 -9.05
C LYS A 219 -22.45 10.59 -9.82
N LEU A 220 -21.30 10.36 -9.17
CA LEU A 220 -19.99 10.50 -9.83
C LEU A 220 -19.80 9.46 -10.95
N ASP A 221 -20.20 8.21 -10.72
CA ASP A 221 -20.07 7.14 -11.70
C ASP A 221 -20.96 7.37 -12.93
N GLU A 222 -22.16 7.94 -12.76
CA GLU A 222 -23.08 8.30 -13.85
C GLU A 222 -22.48 9.34 -14.80
N ILE A 223 -21.81 10.36 -14.25
CA ILE A 223 -21.23 11.44 -15.05
C ILE A 223 -19.81 11.14 -15.55
N ARG A 224 -19.13 10.14 -14.96
CA ARG A 224 -17.69 9.92 -15.14
C ARG A 224 -17.27 9.90 -16.61
N ASP A 225 -17.86 8.99 -17.39
CA ASP A 225 -17.37 8.74 -18.74
C ASP A 225 -17.59 9.96 -19.65
N ARG A 226 -18.68 10.71 -19.43
CA ARG A 226 -18.94 11.98 -20.12
C ARG A 226 -17.92 13.05 -19.73
N ASP A 227 -17.65 13.20 -18.45
CA ASP A 227 -16.73 14.22 -17.96
C ASP A 227 -15.29 13.94 -18.37
N LEU A 228 -14.86 12.67 -18.37
CA LEU A 228 -13.56 12.27 -18.88
C LEU A 228 -13.38 12.63 -20.36
N VAL A 229 -14.41 12.50 -21.20
CA VAL A 229 -14.36 12.96 -22.59
C VAL A 229 -14.20 14.48 -22.68
N MET A 230 -14.90 15.24 -21.83
CA MET A 230 -14.77 16.70 -21.80
C MET A 230 -13.37 17.13 -21.33
N LEU A 231 -12.82 16.48 -20.30
CA LEU A 231 -11.48 16.72 -19.78
C LEU A 231 -10.40 16.35 -20.80
N ASP A 232 -10.60 15.27 -21.56
CA ASP A 232 -9.68 14.88 -22.63
C ASP A 232 -9.60 15.94 -23.74
N ASN A 233 -10.72 16.58 -24.11
CA ASN A 233 -10.69 17.71 -25.04
C ASN A 233 -9.86 18.89 -24.51
N LEU A 234 -9.92 19.16 -23.19
CA LEU A 234 -9.10 20.19 -22.56
C LEU A 234 -7.62 19.79 -22.57
N ARG A 235 -7.30 18.53 -22.22
CA ARG A 235 -5.95 17.99 -22.24
C ARG A 235 -5.34 18.07 -23.63
N GLN A 236 -6.03 17.59 -24.67
CA GLN A 236 -5.52 17.62 -26.04
C GLN A 236 -5.19 19.06 -26.49
N THR A 237 -6.04 20.01 -26.13
CA THR A 237 -5.78 21.44 -26.41
C THR A 237 -4.60 21.97 -25.60
N ALA A 238 -4.50 21.62 -24.32
CA ALA A 238 -3.38 22.00 -23.46
C ALA A 238 -2.06 21.44 -23.98
N ASP A 239 -2.01 20.16 -24.38
CA ASP A 239 -0.82 19.51 -24.91
C ASP A 239 -0.36 20.15 -26.24
N ALA A 240 -1.29 20.46 -27.15
CA ALA A 240 -0.97 21.20 -28.38
C ALA A 240 -0.43 22.61 -28.07
N LEU A 241 -0.93 23.26 -27.02
CA LEU A 241 -0.43 24.55 -26.55
C LEU A 241 0.94 24.46 -25.88
N LYS A 242 1.26 23.36 -25.20
CA LYS A 242 2.60 23.15 -24.61
C LYS A 242 3.66 23.23 -25.71
N GLU A 243 3.42 22.62 -26.87
CA GLU A 243 4.35 22.70 -28.01
C GLU A 243 4.61 24.12 -28.53
N LYS A 244 3.73 25.08 -28.26
CA LYS A 244 3.85 26.49 -28.68
C LYS A 244 4.34 27.42 -27.58
N ILE A 245 3.97 27.15 -26.33
CA ILE A 245 4.18 28.04 -25.18
C ILE A 245 5.40 27.63 -24.37
N TYR A 246 5.68 26.33 -24.23
CA TYR A 246 6.78 25.85 -23.42
C TYR A 246 8.13 26.05 -24.11
N SER A 247 9.15 26.31 -23.30
CA SER A 247 10.54 26.29 -23.76
C SER A 247 10.97 24.88 -24.14
N PRO A 248 12.02 24.71 -24.96
CA PRO A 248 12.56 23.38 -25.26
C PRO A 248 12.94 22.58 -24.00
N GLN A 249 13.43 23.24 -22.96
CA GLN A 249 13.75 22.62 -21.68
C GLN A 249 12.50 22.10 -20.95
N LEU A 250 11.40 22.86 -20.96
CA LEU A 250 10.12 22.43 -20.39
C LEU A 250 9.53 21.25 -21.17
N MET A 251 9.57 21.28 -22.50
CA MET A 251 9.15 20.14 -23.33
C MET A 251 10.01 18.89 -23.07
N GLY A 252 11.32 19.08 -22.85
CA GLY A 252 12.22 18.00 -22.41
C GLY A 252 11.81 17.40 -21.06
N LEU A 253 11.41 18.24 -20.10
CA LEU A 253 10.88 17.78 -18.81
C LEU A 253 9.57 16.99 -18.97
N GLU A 254 8.61 17.46 -19.77
CA GLU A 254 7.36 16.73 -20.07
C GLU A 254 7.65 15.33 -20.63
N ALA A 255 8.57 15.23 -21.60
CA ALA A 255 8.95 13.96 -22.19
C ALA A 255 9.59 13.00 -21.16
N LYS A 256 10.46 13.52 -20.29
CA LYS A 256 11.11 12.71 -19.23
C LYS A 256 10.13 12.28 -18.14
N LYS A 257 9.21 13.16 -17.74
CA LYS A 257 8.10 12.82 -16.85
C LYS A 257 7.26 11.69 -17.46
N LYS A 258 6.93 11.78 -18.75
CA LYS A 258 6.22 10.72 -19.46
C LYS A 258 6.98 9.40 -19.50
N ASP A 259 8.27 9.42 -19.81
CA ASP A 259 9.10 8.20 -19.81
C ASP A 259 9.12 7.55 -18.42
N TYR A 260 9.20 8.34 -17.35
CA TYR A 260 9.14 7.84 -15.98
C TYR A 260 7.77 7.25 -15.63
N THR A 261 6.68 7.94 -15.97
CA THR A 261 5.30 7.46 -15.72
C THR A 261 4.96 6.21 -16.53
N ASP A 262 5.44 6.11 -17.76
CA ASP A 262 5.31 4.93 -18.64
C ASP A 262 6.24 3.77 -18.25
N GLU A 263 6.99 3.88 -17.14
CA GLU A 263 7.99 2.90 -16.67
C GLU A 263 9.15 2.64 -17.65
N LYS A 264 9.38 3.55 -18.61
CA LYS A 264 10.51 3.51 -19.55
C LYS A 264 11.80 4.08 -18.95
N MET A 265 11.69 4.88 -17.90
CA MET A 265 12.80 5.45 -17.14
C MET A 265 12.75 5.00 -15.68
N LYS A 266 13.91 4.63 -15.12
CA LYS A 266 14.00 4.24 -13.71
C LYS A 266 14.01 5.47 -12.79
N PHE A 267 13.62 5.27 -11.54
CA PHE A 267 13.63 6.31 -10.51
C PHE A 267 14.99 7.03 -10.40
N LYS A 268 16.09 6.25 -10.34
CA LYS A 268 17.46 6.80 -10.26
C LYS A 268 17.73 7.80 -11.40
N ASP A 269 17.45 7.40 -12.63
CA ASP A 269 17.75 8.22 -13.80
C ASP A 269 16.90 9.51 -13.82
N TYR A 270 15.63 9.40 -13.41
CA TYR A 270 14.73 10.54 -13.37
C TYR A 270 15.08 11.52 -12.24
N ALA A 271 15.35 11.02 -11.04
CA ALA A 271 15.80 11.84 -9.91
C ALA A 271 17.10 12.59 -10.25
N VAL A 272 18.09 11.91 -10.84
CA VAL A 272 19.33 12.53 -11.32
C VAL A 272 19.05 13.62 -12.36
N TYR A 273 18.15 13.36 -13.31
CA TYR A 273 17.75 14.36 -14.30
C TYR A 273 17.13 15.61 -13.65
N LEU A 274 16.20 15.45 -12.71
CA LEU A 274 15.59 16.58 -11.99
C LEU A 274 16.62 17.36 -11.16
N LEU A 275 17.51 16.65 -10.46
CA LEU A 275 18.56 17.26 -9.64
C LEU A 275 19.61 18.01 -10.47
N SER A 276 19.76 17.68 -11.76
CA SER A 276 20.70 18.37 -12.66
C SER A 276 20.32 19.82 -12.95
N PHE A 277 19.08 20.23 -12.66
CA PHE A 277 18.63 21.62 -12.79
C PHE A 277 19.06 22.53 -11.62
N PHE A 278 19.69 21.97 -10.59
CA PHE A 278 20.10 22.71 -9.39
C PHE A 278 21.60 22.65 -9.18
N ASP A 279 22.21 23.81 -8.93
CA ASP A 279 23.61 23.87 -8.49
C ASP A 279 23.76 23.48 -7.00
N ALA A 280 25.01 23.40 -6.52
CA ALA A 280 25.30 22.98 -5.15
C ALA A 280 24.66 23.90 -4.08
N ARG A 281 24.54 25.21 -4.35
CA ARG A 281 23.92 26.18 -3.43
C ARG A 281 22.41 26.03 -3.43
N GLU A 282 21.81 25.82 -4.58
CA GLU A 282 20.37 25.60 -4.72
C GLU A 282 19.94 24.27 -4.09
N LYS A 283 20.72 23.20 -4.26
CA LYS A 283 20.50 21.91 -3.59
C LYS A 283 20.50 22.04 -2.07
N ALA A 284 21.39 22.86 -1.50
CA ALA A 284 21.36 23.17 -0.06
C ALA A 284 20.07 23.90 0.36
N GLY A 285 19.44 24.65 -0.55
CA GLY A 285 18.13 25.27 -0.35
C GLY A 285 16.97 24.27 -0.40
N LEU A 286 17.04 23.25 -1.28
CA LEU A 286 16.02 22.19 -1.38
C LEU A 286 15.86 21.44 -0.06
N LYS A 287 16.96 21.19 0.67
CA LYS A 287 16.90 20.58 2.00
C LYS A 287 15.96 21.33 2.95
N LYS A 288 15.91 22.66 2.87
CA LYS A 288 15.03 23.49 3.72
C LYS A 288 13.56 23.48 3.28
N GLN A 289 13.27 22.92 2.12
CA GLN A 289 11.91 22.81 1.55
C GLN A 289 11.30 21.42 1.81
N GLY A 290 11.86 20.63 2.73
CA GLY A 290 11.38 19.28 3.04
C GLY A 290 11.82 18.23 2.03
N LEU A 291 12.97 18.43 1.36
CA LEU A 291 13.56 17.48 0.41
C LEU A 291 14.80 16.79 1.02
N GLU A 292 14.79 16.51 2.32
CA GLU A 292 15.95 15.95 3.02
C GLU A 292 16.37 14.58 2.46
N ASN A 293 15.42 13.68 2.21
CA ASN A 293 15.71 12.32 1.74
C ASN A 293 16.24 12.32 0.31
N MET A 294 15.74 13.21 -0.54
CA MET A 294 16.21 13.41 -1.90
C MET A 294 17.63 13.96 -1.93
N MET A 295 17.99 14.84 -0.99
CA MET A 295 19.38 15.31 -0.86
C MET A 295 20.30 14.22 -0.32
N MET A 296 19.86 13.41 0.65
CA MET A 296 20.61 12.23 1.09
C MET A 296 20.77 11.21 -0.06
N TYR A 297 19.75 11.06 -0.92
CA TYR A 297 19.82 10.21 -2.10
C TYR A 297 20.84 10.71 -3.12
N ASP A 298 20.87 12.02 -3.42
CA ASP A 298 21.89 12.64 -4.29
C ASP A 298 23.31 12.43 -3.74
N GLU A 299 23.49 12.62 -2.43
CA GLU A 299 24.77 12.37 -1.74
C GLU A 299 25.17 10.89 -1.82
N ALA A 300 24.24 9.97 -1.56
CA ALA A 300 24.49 8.53 -1.66
C ALA A 300 24.88 8.14 -3.10
N LEU A 301 24.21 8.68 -4.12
CA LEU A 301 24.57 8.44 -5.53
C LEU A 301 25.97 8.96 -5.86
N ALA A 302 26.34 10.13 -5.34
CA ALA A 302 27.68 10.69 -5.56
C ALA A 302 28.78 9.85 -4.88
N LEU A 303 28.50 9.25 -3.71
CA LEU A 303 29.40 8.34 -3.02
C LEU A 303 29.48 6.97 -3.71
N GLU A 304 28.34 6.45 -4.19
CA GLU A 304 28.26 5.22 -4.98
C GLU A 304 29.14 5.31 -6.23
N GLN A 305 29.07 6.43 -6.98
CA GLN A 305 29.87 6.66 -8.19
C GLN A 305 31.38 6.72 -7.92
N LYS A 306 31.80 7.09 -6.71
CA LYS A 306 33.22 7.12 -6.31
C LYS A 306 33.75 5.75 -5.88
N THR A 307 32.87 4.76 -5.74
CA THR A 307 33.21 3.44 -5.22
C THR A 307 33.41 2.45 -6.37
N ASP A 308 34.60 1.86 -6.50
CA ASP A 308 34.79 0.67 -7.32
C ASP A 308 34.46 -0.58 -6.49
N LEU A 309 33.31 -1.20 -6.77
CA LEU A 309 32.83 -2.37 -6.03
C LEU A 309 33.83 -3.54 -6.03
N LYS A 310 34.55 -3.77 -7.13
CA LYS A 310 35.55 -4.85 -7.18
C LYS A 310 36.74 -4.51 -6.29
N ALA A 311 37.16 -3.25 -6.29
CA ALA A 311 38.23 -2.79 -5.40
C ALA A 311 37.77 -2.81 -3.92
N THR A 312 36.54 -2.42 -3.62
CA THR A 312 35.93 -2.51 -2.29
C THR A 312 35.95 -3.94 -1.76
N GLU A 313 35.59 -4.93 -2.58
CA GLU A 313 35.63 -6.34 -2.19
C GLU A 313 37.06 -6.83 -1.92
N LEU A 314 38.02 -6.43 -2.75
CA LEU A 314 39.44 -6.75 -2.54
C LEU A 314 39.98 -6.12 -1.25
N GLU A 315 39.64 -4.85 -1.02
CA GLU A 315 40.01 -4.10 0.19
C GLU A 315 39.36 -4.70 1.44
N ARG A 316 38.10 -5.13 1.37
CA ARG A 316 37.44 -5.87 2.46
C ARG A 316 38.15 -7.18 2.76
N GLY A 317 38.52 -7.94 1.73
CA GLY A 317 39.27 -9.19 1.90
C GLY A 317 40.60 -8.97 2.63
N LYS A 318 41.37 -7.96 2.20
CA LYS A 318 42.62 -7.54 2.85
C LYS A 318 42.39 -7.10 4.30
N LEU A 319 41.32 -6.35 4.55
CA LEU A 319 40.94 -5.93 5.90
C LEU A 319 40.66 -7.15 6.80
N LEU A 320 39.84 -8.10 6.33
CA LEU A 320 39.51 -9.30 7.11
C LEU A 320 40.74 -10.17 7.37
N GLU A 321 41.66 -10.29 6.41
CA GLU A 321 42.93 -10.99 6.58
C GLU A 321 43.80 -10.32 7.67
N TYR A 322 43.90 -9.00 7.64
CA TYR A 322 44.59 -8.21 8.66
C TYR A 322 43.95 -8.41 10.04
N LEU A 323 42.63 -8.25 10.15
CA LEU A 323 41.91 -8.40 11.43
C LEU A 323 42.07 -9.81 12.01
N THR A 324 42.08 -10.84 11.16
CA THR A 324 42.30 -12.24 11.59
C THR A 324 43.69 -12.45 12.20
N ARG A 325 44.71 -11.75 11.70
CA ARG A 325 46.08 -11.84 12.21
C ARG A 325 46.35 -10.96 13.43
N SER A 326 45.64 -9.84 13.55
CA SER A 326 45.96 -8.78 14.50
C SER A 326 45.02 -8.70 15.72
N LEU A 327 43.80 -9.22 15.63
CA LEU A 327 42.85 -9.16 16.74
C LEU A 327 43.07 -10.26 17.79
N PRO A 328 42.87 -9.97 19.09
CA PRO A 328 42.79 -11.00 20.12
C PRO A 328 41.65 -11.99 19.86
N GLN A 329 41.79 -13.24 20.30
CA GLN A 329 40.84 -14.33 20.04
C GLN A 329 39.37 -13.99 20.40
N ALA A 330 39.15 -13.29 21.51
CA ALA A 330 37.82 -12.85 21.93
C ALA A 330 37.17 -11.87 20.92
N ARG A 331 37.95 -10.90 20.43
CA ARG A 331 37.51 -9.91 19.43
C ARG A 331 37.34 -10.53 18.05
N LEU A 332 38.20 -11.48 17.67
CA LEU A 332 38.06 -12.22 16.42
C LEU A 332 36.75 -13.02 16.39
N LYS A 333 36.39 -13.68 17.50
CA LYS A 333 35.12 -14.41 17.63
C LYS A 333 33.91 -13.47 17.47
N GLU A 334 33.97 -12.29 18.07
CA GLU A 334 32.95 -11.23 17.92
C GLU A 334 32.84 -10.76 16.45
N CYS A 335 33.98 -10.52 15.78
CA CYS A 335 34.02 -10.11 14.38
C CYS A 335 33.43 -11.16 13.43
N LEU A 336 33.69 -12.45 13.68
CA LEU A 336 33.09 -13.56 12.93
C LEU A 336 31.58 -13.65 13.15
N ALA A 337 31.11 -13.46 14.39
CA ALA A 337 29.69 -13.43 14.71
C ALA A 337 28.98 -12.27 13.98
N LYS A 338 29.52 -11.05 14.04
CA LYS A 338 28.99 -9.89 13.30
C LYS A 338 29.01 -10.10 11.79
N THR A 339 30.02 -10.78 11.24
CA THR A 339 30.06 -11.14 9.82
C THR A 339 28.94 -12.12 9.45
N GLN A 340 28.66 -13.10 10.31
CA GLN A 340 27.55 -14.03 10.09
C GLN A 340 26.20 -13.33 10.22
N ASP A 341 26.01 -12.47 11.22
CA ASP A 341 24.78 -11.71 11.40
C ASP A 341 24.49 -10.81 10.19
N ALA A 342 25.52 -10.20 9.59
CA ALA A 342 25.37 -9.42 8.37
C ALA A 342 24.97 -10.27 7.16
N LYS A 343 25.54 -11.47 7.01
CA LYS A 343 25.16 -12.43 5.95
C LYS A 343 23.72 -12.93 6.12
N ASP A 344 23.30 -13.13 7.36
CA ASP A 344 21.95 -13.56 7.73
C ASP A 344 20.93 -12.40 7.69
N ASN A 345 21.35 -11.18 7.31
CA ASN A 345 20.53 -9.95 7.35
C ASN A 345 19.94 -9.62 8.74
N LYS A 346 20.58 -10.08 9.82
CA LYS A 346 20.17 -9.76 11.21
C LYS A 346 20.60 -8.35 11.64
N ILE A 347 21.65 -7.82 11.03
CA ILE A 347 22.13 -6.45 11.22
C ILE A 347 22.21 -5.74 9.87
N LYS A 348 22.14 -4.41 9.89
CA LYS A 348 22.30 -3.60 8.68
C LYS A 348 23.73 -3.69 8.15
N GLN A 349 23.90 -3.51 6.84
CA GLN A 349 25.24 -3.49 6.23
C GLN A 349 26.08 -2.31 6.76
N SER A 350 25.49 -1.11 6.95
CA SER A 350 26.23 0.00 7.58
C SER A 350 26.74 -0.36 8.97
N GLU A 351 25.94 -1.06 9.79
CA GLU A 351 26.36 -1.49 11.13
C GLU A 351 27.58 -2.42 11.05
N TYR A 352 27.53 -3.41 10.16
CA TYR A 352 28.63 -4.35 9.96
C TYR A 352 29.92 -3.66 9.49
N TYR A 353 29.85 -2.83 8.45
CA TYR A 353 31.04 -2.20 7.89
C TYR A 353 31.61 -1.11 8.83
N ASN A 354 30.77 -0.40 9.59
CA ASN A 354 31.26 0.50 10.65
C ASN A 354 31.93 -0.28 11.79
N TYR A 355 31.42 -1.46 12.14
CA TYR A 355 32.08 -2.33 13.12
C TYR A 355 33.49 -2.71 12.65
N LEU A 356 33.65 -3.14 11.38
CA LEU A 356 34.96 -3.45 10.81
C LEU A 356 35.89 -2.24 10.82
N LYS A 357 35.39 -1.05 10.44
CA LYS A 357 36.13 0.22 10.52
C LYS A 357 36.57 0.53 11.94
N GLY A 358 35.73 0.24 12.94
CA GLY A 358 36.06 0.43 14.36
C GLY A 358 37.15 -0.50 14.90
N GLN A 359 37.47 -1.60 14.21
CA GLN A 359 38.58 -2.49 14.59
C GLN A 359 39.94 -2.02 14.06
N LEU A 360 39.98 -1.01 13.19
CA LEU A 360 41.21 -0.49 12.63
C LEU A 360 41.90 0.51 13.57
N PRO A 361 43.24 0.59 13.56
CA PRO A 361 43.96 1.67 14.23
C PRO A 361 43.49 3.04 13.73
N GLN A 362 43.29 4.01 14.62
CA GLN A 362 42.86 5.34 14.21
C GLN A 362 43.98 6.11 13.50
N GLY A 363 43.69 6.68 12.32
CA GLY A 363 44.59 7.59 11.62
C GLY A 363 44.36 7.66 10.10
N LYS A 364 44.70 8.82 9.50
CA LYS A 364 44.57 9.09 8.04
C LYS A 364 45.35 8.11 7.15
N SER A 365 46.30 7.36 7.70
CA SER A 365 47.10 6.38 6.97
C SER A 365 46.29 5.15 6.57
N VAL A 366 45.27 4.78 7.34
CA VAL A 366 44.45 3.58 7.08
C VAL A 366 43.42 3.83 5.98
N GLU A 367 42.83 5.03 5.95
CA GLU A 367 41.92 5.47 4.87
C GLU A 367 42.58 5.41 3.50
N LYS A 368 43.89 5.70 3.43
CA LYS A 368 44.66 5.61 2.19
C LYS A 368 44.95 4.17 1.74
N ILE A 369 44.88 3.20 2.65
CA ILE A 369 45.08 1.78 2.34
C ILE A 369 43.79 1.16 1.80
N TYR A 370 42.63 1.64 2.30
CA TYR A 370 41.30 1.12 1.95
C TYR A 370 40.37 2.22 1.41
N PRO A 371 40.76 2.98 0.37
CA PRO A 371 40.00 4.14 -0.09
C PRO A 371 38.60 3.78 -0.62
N ASN A 372 38.44 2.67 -1.34
CA ASN A 372 37.15 2.25 -1.88
C ASN A 372 36.23 1.69 -0.79
N LEU A 373 36.78 1.00 0.20
CA LEU A 373 36.02 0.48 1.33
C LEU A 373 35.51 1.60 2.23
N PHE A 374 36.33 2.63 2.48
CA PHE A 374 35.89 3.79 3.25
C PHE A 374 34.84 4.61 2.49
N ALA A 375 35.00 4.83 1.19
CA ALA A 375 33.98 5.44 0.35
C ALA A 375 32.66 4.64 0.36
N TYR A 376 32.74 3.30 0.32
CA TYR A 376 31.58 2.43 0.42
C TYR A 376 30.90 2.50 1.79
N ILE A 377 31.68 2.57 2.88
CA ILE A 377 31.15 2.80 4.24
C ILE A 377 30.40 4.12 4.32
N ASP A 378 30.96 5.19 3.76
CA ASP A 378 30.32 6.50 3.75
C ASP A 378 29.02 6.44 2.94
N TYR A 379 29.01 5.77 1.78
CA TYR A 379 27.80 5.48 1.01
C TYR A 379 26.74 4.76 1.86
N LEU A 380 27.09 3.64 2.51
CA LEU A 380 26.16 2.86 3.33
C LEU A 380 25.59 3.69 4.50
N ASN A 381 26.40 4.57 5.08
CA ASN A 381 26.00 5.42 6.21
C ASN A 381 24.98 6.50 5.83
N VAL A 382 25.04 7.01 4.60
CA VAL A 382 24.03 7.93 4.07
C VAL A 382 22.81 7.13 3.62
N PHE A 383 23.04 6.06 2.85
CA PHE A 383 22.00 5.23 2.28
C PHE A 383 21.04 4.65 3.33
N ASP A 384 21.57 4.12 4.44
CA ASP A 384 20.77 3.49 5.50
C ASP A 384 19.94 4.49 6.33
N LYS A 385 20.15 5.80 6.15
CA LYS A 385 19.37 6.88 6.78
C LYS A 385 18.23 7.38 5.91
N ILE A 386 18.21 7.03 4.62
CA ILE A 386 17.17 7.46 3.69
C ILE A 386 15.87 6.75 4.07
N ASP A 387 14.85 7.53 4.38
CA ASP A 387 13.49 7.02 4.45
C ASP A 387 12.95 6.89 3.01
N ASN A 388 12.79 5.65 2.56
CA ASN A 388 12.34 5.39 1.20
C ASN A 388 10.92 5.90 0.93
N GLU A 389 10.04 5.90 1.94
CA GLU A 389 8.66 6.36 1.76
C GLU A 389 8.63 7.87 1.60
N GLU A 390 9.34 8.60 2.47
CA GLU A 390 9.49 10.05 2.36
C GLU A 390 10.21 10.44 1.07
N LEU A 391 11.25 9.70 0.64
CA LEU A 391 11.92 9.92 -0.64
C LEU A 391 10.94 9.91 -1.83
N PHE A 392 9.96 9.01 -1.84
CA PHE A 392 8.94 8.98 -2.89
C PHE A 392 7.92 10.11 -2.75
N LYS A 393 7.60 10.57 -1.54
CA LYS A 393 6.74 11.76 -1.29
C LYS A 393 7.43 13.06 -1.71
N GLU A 394 8.76 13.10 -1.64
CA GLU A 394 9.59 14.23 -2.03
C GLU A 394 9.72 14.40 -3.56
N LEU A 395 9.56 13.33 -4.34
CA LEU A 395 9.74 13.38 -5.80
C LEU A 395 8.79 14.37 -6.50
N PRO A 396 7.46 14.37 -6.28
CA PRO A 396 6.56 15.36 -6.88
C PRO A 396 6.88 16.80 -6.47
N VAL A 397 7.40 17.01 -5.26
CA VAL A 397 7.83 18.33 -4.78
C VAL A 397 9.06 18.81 -5.55
N LEU A 398 10.03 17.91 -5.79
CA LEU A 398 11.19 18.21 -6.64
C LEU A 398 10.76 18.48 -8.09
N GLU A 399 9.85 17.69 -8.66
CA GLU A 399 9.29 17.93 -10.01
C GLU A 399 8.71 19.34 -10.11
N ASP A 400 7.84 19.73 -9.19
CA ASP A 400 7.20 21.05 -9.16
C ASP A 400 8.23 22.18 -9.00
N ALA A 401 9.28 21.98 -8.21
CA ALA A 401 10.40 22.92 -8.10
C ALA A 401 11.13 23.12 -9.44
N VAL A 402 11.36 22.05 -10.21
CA VAL A 402 11.96 22.13 -11.55
C VAL A 402 11.02 22.84 -12.53
N TYR A 403 9.72 22.50 -12.54
CA TYR A 403 8.73 23.19 -13.37
C TYR A 403 8.73 24.70 -13.09
N LYS A 404 8.61 25.10 -11.82
CA LYS A 404 8.64 26.51 -11.41
C LYS A 404 9.91 27.22 -11.87
N LYS A 405 11.07 26.57 -11.73
CA LYS A 405 12.36 27.11 -12.17
C LYS A 405 12.39 27.34 -13.70
N LEU A 406 11.96 26.36 -14.47
CA LEU A 406 11.99 26.41 -15.94
C LEU A 406 10.92 27.32 -16.54
N ILE A 407 9.75 27.45 -15.89
CA ILE A 407 8.71 28.41 -16.25
C ILE A 407 9.19 29.86 -16.01
N GLY A 408 9.88 30.09 -14.89
CA GLY A 408 10.42 31.40 -14.54
C GLY A 408 9.31 32.46 -14.44
N ARG A 409 9.42 33.53 -15.24
CA ARG A 409 8.45 34.65 -15.26
C ARG A 409 7.38 34.54 -16.35
N ASN A 410 7.36 33.44 -17.11
CA ASN A 410 6.40 33.23 -18.19
C ASN A 410 5.01 32.92 -17.61
N LYS A 411 4.11 33.89 -17.66
CA LYS A 411 2.77 33.77 -17.07
C LYS A 411 1.89 32.78 -17.85
N GLU A 412 1.99 32.76 -19.18
CA GLU A 412 1.25 31.82 -20.01
C GLU A 412 1.68 30.37 -19.75
N ALA A 413 2.98 30.11 -19.64
CA ALA A 413 3.49 28.78 -19.30
C ALA A 413 3.09 28.37 -17.88
N SER A 414 3.10 29.30 -16.93
CA SER A 414 2.64 29.06 -15.57
C SER A 414 1.16 28.70 -15.49
N GLU A 415 0.31 29.40 -16.24
CA GLU A 415 -1.13 29.12 -16.26
C GLU A 415 -1.41 27.79 -16.97
N LEU A 416 -0.73 27.51 -18.08
CA LEU A 416 -0.86 26.24 -18.79
C LEU A 416 -0.39 25.04 -17.95
N TYR A 417 0.69 25.20 -17.16
CA TYR A 417 1.13 24.19 -16.19
C TYR A 417 0.07 23.93 -15.13
N PHE A 418 -0.48 25.00 -14.53
CA PHE A 418 -1.56 24.88 -13.55
C PHE A 418 -2.77 24.15 -14.12
N ILE A 419 -3.25 24.53 -15.30
CA ILE A 419 -4.39 23.91 -15.96
C ILE A 419 -4.10 22.43 -16.27
N SER A 420 -2.91 22.11 -16.77
CA SER A 420 -2.54 20.72 -17.08
C SER A 420 -2.56 19.84 -15.83
N LYS A 421 -1.93 20.30 -14.74
CA LYS A 421 -1.97 19.59 -13.44
C LYS A 421 -3.40 19.53 -12.87
N GLY A 422 -4.19 20.60 -13.06
CA GLY A 422 -5.60 20.67 -12.68
C GLY A 422 -6.48 19.66 -13.41
N ILE A 423 -6.26 19.44 -14.70
CA ILE A 423 -6.96 18.41 -15.50
C ILE A 423 -6.61 17.02 -14.97
N GLU A 424 -5.32 16.70 -14.80
CA GLU A 424 -4.87 15.41 -14.24
C GLU A 424 -5.51 15.15 -12.87
N THR A 425 -5.53 16.18 -12.01
CA THR A 425 -6.14 16.11 -10.67
C THR A 425 -7.65 15.92 -10.73
N PHE A 426 -8.36 16.60 -11.64
CA PHE A 426 -9.81 16.42 -11.83
C PHE A 426 -10.12 14.99 -12.27
N GLU A 427 -9.37 14.45 -13.23
CA GLU A 427 -9.53 13.06 -13.64
C GLU A 427 -9.31 12.10 -12.47
N GLY A 428 -8.28 12.33 -11.66
CA GLY A 428 -8.03 11.57 -10.42
C GLY A 428 -9.21 11.64 -9.43
N LEU A 429 -9.88 12.79 -9.32
CA LEU A 429 -11.07 12.97 -8.46
C LEU A 429 -12.28 12.18 -8.98
N ILE A 430 -12.61 12.27 -10.27
CA ILE A 430 -13.76 11.54 -10.85
C ILE A 430 -13.49 10.03 -10.85
N GLU A 431 -12.25 9.63 -11.16
CA GLU A 431 -11.88 8.22 -11.20
C GLU A 431 -11.70 7.60 -9.80
N ILE A 432 -11.68 8.42 -8.75
CA ILE A 432 -11.42 8.03 -7.36
C ILE A 432 -10.05 7.35 -7.24
N LYS A 433 -9.04 7.98 -7.83
CA LYS A 433 -7.64 7.53 -7.82
C LYS A 433 -6.65 8.62 -7.44
N ILE A 434 -7.16 9.72 -6.90
CA ILE A 434 -6.35 10.86 -6.48
C ILE A 434 -5.25 10.43 -5.49
N THR A 435 -4.04 10.89 -5.75
CA THR A 435 -2.87 10.69 -4.89
C THR A 435 -2.80 11.76 -3.80
N PRO A 436 -2.00 11.57 -2.73
CA PRO A 436 -1.86 12.59 -1.69
C PRO A 436 -1.37 13.95 -2.21
N ASP A 437 -0.45 13.98 -3.19
CA ASP A 437 0.02 15.24 -3.82
C ASP A 437 -1.11 15.94 -4.57
N GLU A 438 -1.90 15.20 -5.35
CA GLU A 438 -3.04 15.76 -6.08
C GLU A 438 -4.13 16.25 -5.12
N THR A 439 -4.40 15.53 -4.02
CA THR A 439 -5.35 15.96 -2.98
C THR A 439 -4.91 17.26 -2.34
N LYS A 440 -3.61 17.38 -2.02
CA LYS A 440 -3.02 18.62 -1.51
C LYS A 440 -3.11 19.74 -2.53
N PHE A 441 -2.75 19.48 -3.79
CA PHE A 441 -2.83 20.45 -4.88
C PHE A 441 -4.26 20.97 -5.08
N TYR A 442 -5.26 20.09 -5.10
CA TYR A 442 -6.67 20.46 -5.18
C TYR A 442 -7.09 21.33 -4.00
N THR A 443 -6.78 20.90 -2.77
CA THR A 443 -7.19 21.59 -1.54
C THR A 443 -6.57 22.99 -1.46
N ASP A 444 -5.27 23.11 -1.72
CA ASP A 444 -4.53 24.38 -1.64
C ASP A 444 -4.94 25.37 -2.73
N ASN A 445 -5.47 24.89 -3.85
CA ASN A 445 -5.83 25.71 -5.02
C ASN A 445 -7.33 25.70 -5.32
N LYS A 446 -8.18 25.28 -4.38
CA LYS A 446 -9.62 25.05 -4.62
C LYS A 446 -10.34 26.24 -5.27
N ASN A 447 -9.94 27.46 -4.92
CA ASN A 447 -10.48 28.71 -5.50
C ASN A 447 -10.11 28.94 -6.98
N ARG A 448 -9.09 28.26 -7.51
CA ARG A 448 -8.63 28.31 -8.90
C ARG A 448 -9.13 27.14 -9.76
N PHE A 449 -9.78 26.14 -9.16
CA PHE A 449 -10.45 25.05 -9.88
C PHE A 449 -11.78 25.56 -10.47
N LYS A 450 -11.67 26.42 -11.49
CA LYS A 450 -12.76 27.02 -12.25
C LYS A 450 -12.57 26.66 -13.72
N ILE A 451 -13.22 25.60 -14.16
CA ILE A 451 -13.02 25.01 -15.49
C ILE A 451 -13.42 26.00 -16.58
N ILE A 452 -14.44 26.83 -16.34
CA ILE A 452 -14.80 27.93 -17.23
C ILE A 452 -13.61 28.85 -17.54
N GLN A 453 -12.79 29.19 -16.53
CA GLN A 453 -11.61 30.04 -16.70
C GLN A 453 -10.50 29.30 -17.46
N TRP A 454 -10.36 27.99 -17.23
CA TRP A 454 -9.40 27.17 -17.97
C TRP A 454 -9.78 27.10 -19.45
N LYS A 455 -11.07 26.89 -19.75
CA LYS A 455 -11.62 26.87 -21.11
C LYS A 455 -11.40 28.20 -21.82
N GLU A 456 -11.65 29.33 -21.15
CA GLU A 456 -11.40 30.67 -21.68
C GLU A 456 -9.92 30.86 -22.03
N PHE A 457 -9.01 30.52 -21.12
CA PHE A 457 -7.57 30.61 -21.34
C PHE A 457 -7.13 29.73 -22.52
N LEU A 458 -7.47 28.44 -22.50
CA LEU A 458 -7.08 27.49 -23.53
C LEU A 458 -7.62 27.90 -24.90
N SER A 459 -8.89 28.31 -24.99
CA SER A 459 -9.51 28.73 -26.26
C SER A 459 -8.88 30.01 -26.79
N SER A 460 -8.56 30.98 -25.92
CA SER A 460 -7.89 32.23 -26.30
C SER A 460 -6.49 31.96 -26.85
N GLN A 461 -5.69 31.13 -26.17
CA GLN A 461 -4.36 30.76 -26.66
C GLN A 461 -4.44 29.91 -27.93
N ALA A 462 -5.36 28.95 -28.01
CA ALA A 462 -5.54 28.12 -29.20
C ALA A 462 -5.85 28.97 -30.43
N LYS A 463 -6.75 29.97 -30.29
CA LYS A 463 -7.04 30.95 -31.35
C LYS A 463 -5.79 31.75 -31.75
N ARG A 464 -4.99 32.20 -30.79
CA ARG A 464 -3.74 32.95 -31.05
C ARG A 464 -2.73 32.14 -31.88
N PHE A 465 -2.65 30.83 -31.65
CA PHE A 465 -1.70 29.95 -32.33
C PHE A 465 -2.29 29.17 -33.52
N GLY A 466 -3.56 29.41 -33.88
CA GLY A 466 -4.23 28.71 -34.97
C GLY A 466 -4.47 27.21 -34.71
N ILE A 467 -4.62 26.82 -33.44
CA ILE A 467 -4.89 25.44 -33.04
C ILE A 467 -6.40 25.22 -33.05
N ALA A 468 -6.86 24.20 -33.79
CA ALA A 468 -8.26 23.78 -33.76
C ALA A 468 -8.61 23.17 -32.39
N THR A 469 -9.76 23.52 -31.84
CA THR A 469 -10.22 23.01 -30.54
C THR A 469 -11.73 22.84 -30.52
N ASN A 470 -12.20 21.85 -29.77
CA ASN A 470 -13.62 21.54 -29.54
C ASN A 470 -14.10 22.02 -28.16
N ILE A 471 -13.43 23.02 -27.58
CA ILE A 471 -13.79 23.55 -26.27
C ILE A 471 -15.06 24.40 -26.36
N ASP A 472 -16.12 23.94 -25.68
CA ASP A 472 -17.28 24.76 -25.39
C ASP A 472 -17.01 25.67 -24.18
N THR A 473 -16.77 26.95 -24.46
CA THR A 473 -16.48 27.99 -23.48
C THR A 473 -17.72 28.50 -22.74
N GLN A 474 -18.93 28.13 -23.13
CA GLN A 474 -20.16 28.58 -22.45
C GLN A 474 -20.68 27.53 -21.45
N SER A 475 -20.31 26.26 -21.63
CA SER A 475 -20.73 25.19 -20.74
C SER A 475 -20.04 25.24 -19.37
N THR A 476 -20.84 25.28 -18.31
CA THR A 476 -20.43 25.21 -16.89
C THR A 476 -20.61 23.82 -16.28
N VAL A 477 -20.86 22.80 -17.11
CA VAL A 477 -21.19 21.43 -16.67
C VAL A 477 -20.13 20.86 -15.72
N LEU A 478 -18.85 20.93 -16.10
CA LEU A 478 -17.75 20.44 -15.27
C LEU A 478 -17.59 21.23 -13.96
N ASP A 479 -17.80 22.54 -13.98
CA ASP A 479 -17.77 23.37 -12.76
C ASP A 479 -18.86 22.95 -11.77
N ASN A 480 -20.07 22.67 -12.27
CA ASN A 480 -21.19 22.24 -11.43
C ASN A 480 -20.96 20.86 -10.80
N HIS A 481 -20.18 19.99 -11.45
CA HIS A 481 -19.90 18.65 -10.94
C HIS A 481 -18.91 18.62 -9.78
N PHE A 482 -18.17 19.71 -9.50
CA PHE A 482 -17.37 19.80 -8.28
C PHE A 482 -18.19 19.60 -7.02
N ALA A 483 -19.48 19.97 -7.02
CA ALA A 483 -20.37 19.71 -5.88
C ALA A 483 -20.52 18.21 -5.58
N PHE A 484 -20.52 17.35 -6.60
CA PHE A 484 -20.59 15.90 -6.42
C PHE A 484 -19.26 15.34 -5.89
N ILE A 485 -18.15 15.86 -6.40
CA ILE A 485 -16.80 15.52 -5.92
C ILE A 485 -16.66 15.91 -4.45
N ASP A 486 -16.95 17.16 -4.12
CA ASP A 486 -16.90 17.68 -2.75
C ASP A 486 -17.79 16.89 -1.80
N SER A 487 -18.99 16.50 -2.25
CA SER A 487 -19.88 15.65 -1.45
C SER A 487 -19.27 14.27 -1.21
N PHE A 488 -18.74 13.60 -2.24
CA PHE A 488 -18.14 12.27 -2.10
C PHE A 488 -16.94 12.29 -1.13
N TYR A 489 -15.96 13.15 -1.39
CA TYR A 489 -14.75 13.24 -0.57
C TYR A 489 -15.03 13.81 0.82
N GLY A 490 -15.97 14.75 0.93
CA GLY A 490 -16.43 15.31 2.21
C GLY A 490 -17.09 14.27 3.12
N VAL A 491 -17.97 13.43 2.58
CA VAL A 491 -18.60 12.33 3.34
C VAL A 491 -17.58 11.23 3.66
N ALA A 492 -16.67 10.90 2.74
CA ALA A 492 -15.59 9.95 3.01
C ALA A 492 -14.74 10.36 4.24
N LYS A 493 -14.43 11.66 4.37
CA LYS A 493 -13.76 12.20 5.56
C LYS A 493 -14.60 12.09 6.84
N GLN A 494 -15.92 12.23 6.74
CA GLN A 494 -16.81 12.01 7.88
C GLN A 494 -16.83 10.53 8.29
N ARG A 495 -16.84 9.60 7.32
CA ARG A 495 -16.71 8.15 7.58
C ARG A 495 -15.42 7.84 8.33
N GLU A 496 -14.29 8.41 7.93
CA GLU A 496 -12.99 8.23 8.60
C GLU A 496 -13.00 8.67 10.07
N ASN A 497 -13.67 9.80 10.39
CA ASN A 497 -13.86 10.22 11.78
C ASN A 497 -14.76 9.24 12.56
N ALA A 498 -15.82 8.72 11.91
CA ALA A 498 -16.68 7.71 12.51
C ALA A 498 -15.93 6.40 12.75
N PHE A 499 -15.04 5.98 11.83
CA PHE A 499 -14.19 4.81 11.98
C PHE A 499 -13.31 4.90 13.21
N LEU A 500 -12.63 6.04 13.42
CA LEU A 500 -11.84 6.25 14.63
C LEU A 500 -12.72 6.12 15.89
N ALA A 501 -13.81 6.89 15.95
CA ALA A 501 -14.67 6.95 17.13
C ALA A 501 -15.27 5.58 17.47
N ASN A 502 -15.76 4.85 16.47
CA ASN A 502 -16.33 3.52 16.63
C ASN A 502 -15.25 2.49 16.96
N SER A 503 -14.05 2.59 16.39
CA SER A 503 -12.93 1.70 16.75
C SER A 503 -12.56 1.83 18.22
N VAL A 504 -12.40 3.06 18.71
CA VAL A 504 -12.08 3.33 20.13
C VAL A 504 -13.21 2.82 21.02
N LYS A 505 -14.46 3.16 20.71
CA LYS A 505 -15.64 2.69 21.46
C LYS A 505 -15.69 1.17 21.53
N THR A 506 -15.49 0.47 20.41
CA THR A 506 -15.54 -1.00 20.36
C THR A 506 -14.37 -1.62 21.14
N MET A 507 -13.16 -1.06 21.07
CA MET A 507 -12.03 -1.52 21.88
C MET A 507 -12.24 -1.31 23.39
N ASP A 508 -13.03 -0.32 23.79
CA ASP A 508 -13.35 -0.05 25.20
C ASP A 508 -14.50 -0.92 25.73
N THR A 509 -15.52 -1.20 24.92
CA THR A 509 -16.72 -1.92 25.35
C THR A 509 -16.65 -3.42 25.10
N ARG A 510 -15.98 -3.88 24.04
CA ARG A 510 -15.86 -5.31 23.74
C ARG A 510 -14.66 -5.89 24.47
N LEU A 511 -14.97 -6.82 25.38
CA LEU A 511 -13.94 -7.51 26.14
C LEU A 511 -13.16 -8.46 25.22
N PRO A 512 -11.82 -8.52 25.33
CA PRO A 512 -11.05 -9.50 24.59
C PRO A 512 -11.48 -10.90 25.04
N VAL A 513 -11.67 -11.77 24.05
CA VAL A 513 -12.12 -13.15 24.28
C VAL A 513 -10.90 -14.02 24.53
N SER A 514 -10.97 -14.93 25.51
CA SER A 514 -9.89 -15.90 25.72
C SER A 514 -9.69 -16.70 24.43
N PRO A 515 -8.51 -16.64 23.82
CA PRO A 515 -8.25 -17.41 22.63
C PRO A 515 -7.92 -18.88 22.97
N LEU A 516 -8.22 -19.33 24.20
CA LEU A 516 -8.17 -20.74 24.60
C LEU A 516 -9.57 -21.29 24.92
N THR A 517 -10.38 -20.48 25.61
CA THR A 517 -11.68 -20.91 26.15
C THR A 517 -12.87 -20.29 25.41
N GLY A 518 -12.67 -19.24 24.60
CA GLY A 518 -13.76 -18.51 23.96
C GLY A 518 -14.55 -17.63 24.93
N GLU A 519 -14.14 -17.54 26.20
CA GLU A 519 -14.86 -16.76 27.22
C GLU A 519 -14.48 -15.28 27.16
N ALA A 520 -15.50 -14.40 27.14
CA ALA A 520 -15.31 -12.96 27.16
C ALA A 520 -14.65 -12.50 28.46
N GLY A 521 -13.67 -11.58 28.37
CA GLY A 521 -12.96 -11.04 29.53
C GLY A 521 -11.94 -12.00 30.16
N ALA A 522 -11.75 -13.19 29.59
CA ALA A 522 -10.77 -14.17 30.05
C ALA A 522 -9.40 -14.06 29.34
N PHE A 523 -9.25 -13.18 28.35
CA PHE A 523 -7.92 -12.87 27.83
C PHE A 523 -7.12 -12.07 28.87
N LYS A 524 -6.05 -12.70 29.39
CA LYS A 524 -5.10 -12.07 30.29
C LYS A 524 -3.74 -12.02 29.58
N PRO A 525 -3.25 -10.83 29.19
CA PRO A 525 -1.88 -10.72 28.68
C PRO A 525 -0.90 -11.19 29.78
N LYS A 526 0.26 -11.72 29.39
CA LYS A 526 1.27 -12.13 30.39
C LYS A 526 1.79 -10.91 31.16
N ASN A 527 1.90 -9.78 30.49
CA ASN A 527 2.17 -8.47 31.05
C ASN A 527 0.85 -7.72 31.30
N PRO A 528 0.48 -7.41 32.56
CA PRO A 528 -0.76 -6.71 32.88
C PRO A 528 -0.83 -5.28 32.30
N ASN A 529 0.31 -4.70 31.92
CA ASN A 529 0.40 -3.38 31.30
C ASN A 529 0.48 -3.46 29.76
N ALA A 530 0.28 -4.64 29.17
CA ALA A 530 0.24 -4.76 27.72
C ALA A 530 -0.98 -4.01 27.15
N PRO A 531 -0.79 -3.20 26.10
CA PRO A 531 -1.90 -2.53 25.44
C PRO A 531 -2.84 -3.56 24.79
N LYS A 532 -4.11 -3.21 24.63
CA LYS A 532 -5.10 -4.04 23.94
C LYS A 532 -4.91 -3.94 22.42
N PRO A 533 -4.51 -5.02 21.72
CA PRO A 533 -4.40 -5.00 20.27
C PRO A 533 -5.77 -5.22 19.61
N ALA A 534 -6.05 -4.49 18.54
CA ALA A 534 -7.17 -4.77 17.63
C ALA A 534 -6.69 -4.65 16.18
N VAL A 535 -7.26 -5.46 15.29
CA VAL A 535 -7.06 -5.29 13.85
C VAL A 535 -8.08 -4.29 13.32
N LEU A 536 -7.67 -3.39 12.43
CA LEU A 536 -8.54 -2.54 11.64
C LEU A 536 -8.33 -2.80 10.15
N ILE A 537 -9.36 -3.28 9.47
CA ILE A 537 -9.36 -3.55 8.03
C ILE A 537 -10.14 -2.44 7.34
N CYS A 538 -9.47 -1.67 6.48
CA CYS A 538 -10.12 -0.69 5.62
C CYS A 538 -9.37 -0.53 4.30
N GLY A 539 -10.05 -0.01 3.28
CA GLY A 539 -9.45 0.28 1.99
C GLY A 539 -8.27 1.23 2.12
N GLY A 540 -7.24 1.04 1.29
CA GLY A 540 -6.01 1.85 1.34
C GLY A 540 -6.21 3.36 1.09
N TYR A 541 -7.39 3.76 0.59
CA TYR A 541 -7.79 5.17 0.48
C TYR A 541 -7.87 5.86 1.85
N HIS A 542 -8.43 5.19 2.86
CA HIS A 542 -8.66 5.75 4.19
C HIS A 542 -7.39 5.84 5.04
N THR A 543 -6.33 5.10 4.66
CA THR A 543 -5.12 4.94 5.49
C THR A 543 -4.58 6.29 5.95
N ASN A 544 -4.26 7.22 5.04
CA ASN A 544 -3.56 8.46 5.40
C ASN A 544 -4.33 9.30 6.44
N THR A 545 -5.63 9.52 6.22
CA THR A 545 -6.45 10.29 7.17
C THR A 545 -6.55 9.55 8.51
N LEU A 546 -6.74 8.23 8.50
CA LEU A 546 -6.79 7.43 9.72
C LEU A 546 -5.48 7.51 10.51
N LEU A 547 -4.32 7.48 9.86
CA LEU A 547 -3.04 7.61 10.55
C LEU A 547 -2.90 8.98 11.22
N GLU A 548 -3.30 10.06 10.55
CA GLU A 548 -3.33 11.39 11.17
C GLU A 548 -4.28 11.44 12.37
N LEU A 549 -5.46 10.82 12.24
CA LEU A 549 -6.45 10.73 13.31
C LEU A 549 -5.92 9.92 14.50
N PHE A 550 -5.23 8.79 14.27
CA PHE A 550 -4.60 7.99 15.33
C PHE A 550 -3.48 8.76 16.03
N ARG A 551 -2.59 9.42 15.27
CA ARG A 551 -1.53 10.28 15.84
C ARG A 551 -2.13 11.37 16.73
N LYS A 552 -3.16 12.08 16.25
CA LYS A 552 -3.86 13.13 17.02
C LYS A 552 -4.54 12.58 18.28
N ALA A 553 -5.02 11.33 18.24
CA ALA A 553 -5.62 10.64 19.38
C ALA A 553 -4.60 9.97 20.33
N GLY A 554 -3.30 10.03 20.03
CA GLY A 554 -2.25 9.35 20.81
C GLY A 554 -2.32 7.82 20.74
N ILE A 555 -2.95 7.26 19.70
CA ILE A 555 -3.12 5.82 19.52
C ILE A 555 -1.96 5.28 18.70
N ALA A 556 -1.23 4.32 19.26
CA ALA A 556 -0.19 3.61 18.55
C ALA A 556 -0.78 2.71 17.46
N TYR A 557 -0.08 2.60 16.33
CA TYR A 557 -0.51 1.73 15.23
C TYR A 557 0.64 1.08 14.49
N VAL A 558 0.31 0.02 13.76
CA VAL A 558 1.14 -0.59 12.73
C VAL A 558 0.31 -0.70 11.45
N VAL A 559 0.86 -0.23 10.33
CA VAL A 559 0.25 -0.43 9.01
C VAL A 559 0.82 -1.68 8.38
N VAL A 560 -0.06 -2.60 8.00
CA VAL A 560 0.27 -3.84 7.32
C VAL A 560 -0.47 -3.87 6.00
N ALA A 561 0.14 -4.42 4.96
CA ALA A 561 -0.55 -4.59 3.71
C ALA A 561 -0.25 -5.98 3.10
N PRO A 562 -1.28 -6.73 2.64
CA PRO A 562 -1.11 -8.07 2.08
C PRO A 562 -0.21 -8.05 0.85
N ASN A 563 0.59 -9.08 0.60
CA ASN A 563 1.32 -9.20 -0.66
C ASN A 563 0.37 -9.52 -1.79
N VAL A 564 0.62 -8.90 -2.94
CA VAL A 564 -0.23 -9.06 -4.12
C VAL A 564 0.65 -9.00 -5.37
N THR A 565 0.56 -10.02 -6.21
CA THR A 565 1.20 -10.10 -7.53
C THR A 565 0.19 -9.87 -8.66
N THR A 566 -1.10 -10.02 -8.38
CA THR A 566 -2.22 -9.86 -9.32
C THR A 566 -2.87 -8.48 -9.24
N ALA A 567 -3.33 -7.94 -10.38
CA ALA A 567 -4.11 -6.70 -10.36
C ALA A 567 -5.55 -6.98 -9.90
N THR A 568 -6.14 -6.06 -9.14
CA THR A 568 -7.57 -6.13 -8.78
C THR A 568 -8.45 -6.02 -10.03
N ASP A 569 -9.43 -6.90 -10.15
CA ASP A 569 -10.45 -6.81 -11.20
C ASP A 569 -11.39 -5.63 -10.91
N LYS A 570 -11.20 -4.55 -11.66
CA LYS A 570 -11.98 -3.32 -11.53
C LYS A 570 -13.45 -3.51 -11.89
N LYS A 571 -13.78 -4.45 -12.79
CA LYS A 571 -15.17 -4.72 -13.19
C LYS A 571 -15.88 -5.45 -12.07
N LEU A 572 -15.25 -6.49 -11.52
CA LEU A 572 -15.78 -7.22 -10.36
C LEU A 572 -15.96 -6.28 -9.15
N TYR A 573 -14.93 -5.50 -8.81
CA TYR A 573 -15.00 -4.56 -7.70
C TYR A 573 -16.17 -3.58 -7.86
N ARG A 574 -16.32 -2.97 -9.04
CA ARG A 574 -17.43 -2.04 -9.31
C ARG A 574 -18.79 -2.73 -9.35
N SER A 575 -18.89 -3.96 -9.84
CA SER A 575 -20.16 -4.68 -9.82
C SER A 575 -20.59 -4.99 -8.39
N VAL A 576 -19.67 -5.48 -7.56
CA VAL A 576 -19.93 -5.79 -6.14
C VAL A 576 -20.33 -4.53 -5.38
N LEU A 577 -19.62 -3.41 -5.58
CA LEU A 577 -19.94 -2.13 -4.93
C LEU A 577 -21.37 -1.63 -5.26
N LYS A 578 -21.88 -1.96 -6.44
CA LYS A 578 -23.22 -1.53 -6.91
C LYS A 578 -24.34 -2.50 -6.51
N GLU A 579 -24.01 -3.66 -5.96
CA GLU A 579 -25.03 -4.59 -5.48
C GLU A 579 -25.67 -4.07 -4.19
N VAL A 580 -26.94 -4.42 -3.98
CA VAL A 580 -27.59 -4.17 -2.70
C VAL A 580 -26.92 -5.03 -1.64
N TYR A 581 -26.25 -4.39 -0.68
CA TYR A 581 -25.62 -5.10 0.43
C TYR A 581 -26.68 -5.87 1.22
N THR A 582 -26.52 -7.18 1.29
CA THR A 582 -27.31 -8.05 2.15
C THR A 582 -26.36 -8.61 3.21
N PRO A 583 -26.36 -8.06 4.45
CA PRO A 583 -25.46 -8.53 5.48
C PRO A 583 -25.65 -10.02 5.72
N MET A 584 -24.57 -10.80 5.65
CA MET A 584 -24.62 -12.24 5.89
C MET A 584 -24.63 -12.58 7.38
N ALA A 585 -24.13 -11.68 8.23
CA ALA A 585 -24.19 -11.84 9.66
C ALA A 585 -25.64 -11.70 10.19
N ARG A 586 -26.00 -12.54 11.17
CA ARG A 586 -27.30 -12.43 11.85
C ARG A 586 -27.43 -11.05 12.52
N PRO A 587 -28.62 -10.44 12.53
CA PRO A 587 -28.86 -9.31 13.41
C PRO A 587 -28.66 -9.78 14.86
N GLU A 588 -27.74 -9.14 15.59
CA GLU A 588 -27.75 -9.25 17.04
C GLU A 588 -29.02 -8.56 17.56
N ASN A 589 -29.74 -9.19 18.49
CA ASN A 589 -30.77 -8.50 19.26
C ASN A 589 -30.06 -7.48 20.15
N VAL A 590 -29.84 -6.28 19.62
CA VAL A 590 -29.41 -5.13 20.41
C VAL A 590 -30.66 -4.64 21.11
N ASP A 591 -30.71 -4.72 22.45
CA ASP A 591 -31.69 -3.95 23.22
C ASP A 591 -31.47 -2.48 22.85
N VAL A 592 -32.39 -1.96 22.03
CA VAL A 592 -32.39 -0.55 21.65
C VAL A 592 -32.86 0.21 22.89
N ASP A 593 -31.92 0.81 23.61
CA ASP A 593 -32.27 1.87 24.56
C ASP A 593 -32.84 3.03 23.74
N ASP A 594 -34.16 3.19 23.78
CA ASP A 594 -34.96 4.19 23.08
C ASP A 594 -34.73 5.63 23.60
N THR A 595 -33.59 5.90 24.22
CA THR A 595 -33.20 7.25 24.61
C THR A 595 -32.70 7.99 23.37
N LYS A 596 -33.60 8.83 22.81
CA LYS A 596 -33.24 9.83 21.80
C LYS A 596 -31.93 10.52 22.20
N PRO A 597 -30.89 10.54 21.35
CA PRO A 597 -29.68 11.28 21.64
C PRO A 597 -30.01 12.78 21.65
N THR A 598 -29.96 13.40 22.83
CA THR A 598 -29.95 14.86 22.95
C THR A 598 -28.55 15.36 22.60
N LEU A 599 -28.46 16.18 21.54
CA LEU A 599 -27.25 16.92 21.19
C LEU A 599 -26.98 17.98 22.27
N PRO A 600 -25.79 18.04 22.89
CA PRO A 600 -25.41 19.20 23.68
C PRO A 600 -25.01 20.34 22.73
N GLY A 601 -25.67 21.50 22.84
CA GLY A 601 -25.16 22.76 22.30
C GLY A 601 -25.95 23.47 21.21
N LEU A 602 -27.28 23.35 21.17
CA LEU A 602 -28.14 24.30 20.45
C LEU A 602 -29.16 24.86 21.44
N GLU A 603 -28.82 25.98 22.08
CA GLU A 603 -29.82 26.87 22.66
C GLU A 603 -30.60 27.50 21.49
N GLU A 604 -31.84 27.08 21.33
CA GLU A 604 -32.82 27.83 20.53
C GLU A 604 -33.22 29.07 21.34
N GLU A 605 -32.74 30.25 20.94
CA GLU A 605 -33.42 31.50 21.30
C GLU A 605 -34.66 31.66 20.40
N LYS A 606 -35.83 31.55 21.03
CA LYS A 606 -37.12 32.19 20.66
C LYS A 606 -37.61 32.79 21.98
N GLU A 607 -37.99 34.06 22.10
CA GLU A 607 -38.67 35.01 21.20
C GLU A 607 -37.93 36.33 21.00
#